data_AF-A0A7C5HX90-F1
#
_entry.id   AF-A0A7C5HX90-F1
#
_cell.length_a   1.000
_cell.length_b   1.000
_cell.length_c   1.000
_cell.angle_alpha   90.00
_cell.angle_beta   90.00
_cell.angle_gamma   90.00
#
_symmetry.space_group_name_H-M   'P 1'
#
loop_
_entity.id
_entity.type
_entity.pdbx_description
1 polymer ?
#
loop_
_entity_poly.entity_id
_entity_poly.type
_entity_poly.pdbx_seq_one_letter_code
_entity_poly.pdbx_strand_id
1 'polypeptide(L)' 'MAKMIKKNYLLAPGPTPVPTDLLLEGAQETIHHRTPQFKKIMEEAIEGTKYVFQTNKDLFLLASSGTGAMEMAVVNLVS' A
#
# COMPACT_ATOMS: atom_id res chain seq x y z
N MET A 1 -9.84 -36.81 5.15
CA MET A 1 -8.56 -36.47 5.81
C MET A 1 -8.41 -34.97 5.81
N ALA A 2 -8.23 -34.33 6.97
CA ALA A 2 -8.02 -32.89 7.03
C ALA A 2 -6.64 -32.56 6.42
N LYS A 3 -6.62 -31.77 5.35
CA LYS A 3 -5.38 -31.28 4.73
C LYS A 3 -4.74 -30.31 5.73
N MET A 4 -3.64 -30.71 6.37
CA MET A 4 -2.86 -29.82 7.24
C MET A 4 -2.44 -28.60 6.42
N ILE A 5 -2.91 -27.41 6.81
CA ILE A 5 -2.49 -26.16 6.20
C ILE A 5 -1.06 -25.90 6.68
N LYS A 6 -0.08 -26.11 5.81
CA LYS A 6 1.34 -25.81 6.10
C LYS A 6 1.54 -24.29 5.98
N LYS A 7 2.06 -23.67 7.03
CA LYS A 7 2.42 -22.24 7.00
C LYS A 7 3.62 -22.05 6.06
N ASN A 8 3.42 -21.35 4.95
CA ASN A 8 4.48 -21.04 4.00
C ASN A 8 5.25 -19.82 4.49
N TYR A 9 6.58 -19.95 4.60
CA TYR A 9 7.47 -18.85 4.92
C TYR A 9 8.12 -18.34 3.64
N LEU A 10 7.98 -17.05 3.36
CA LEU A 10 8.67 -16.36 2.27
C LEU A 10 9.84 -15.57 2.87
N LEU A 11 11.05 -16.00 2.56
CA LEU A 11 12.31 -15.43 3.09
C LEU A 11 13.15 -14.75 1.99
N ALA A 12 12.50 -14.35 0.89
CA ALA A 12 13.10 -13.50 -0.13
C ALA A 12 13.22 -12.04 0.37
N PRO A 13 14.12 -11.21 -0.19
CA PRO A 13 14.24 -9.79 0.18
C PRO A 13 13.00 -8.95 -0.19
N GLY A 14 12.07 -9.51 -0.95
CA GLY A 14 10.81 -8.91 -1.33
C GLY A 14 10.13 -9.75 -2.42
N PRO A 15 8.78 -9.78 -2.48
CA PRO A 15 7.85 -9.27 -1.46
C PRO A 15 7.92 -10.08 -0.15
N THR A 16 7.30 -9.57 0.92
CA THR A 16 7.16 -10.27 2.21
C THR A 16 5.75 -10.85 2.37
N PRO A 17 5.53 -11.87 3.24
CA PRO A 17 4.19 -12.31 3.57
C PRO A 17 3.35 -11.15 4.13
N VAL A 18 2.15 -10.97 3.57
CA VAL A 18 1.19 -9.97 4.06
C VAL A 18 0.52 -10.49 5.35
N PRO A 19 0.46 -9.67 6.43
CA PRO A 19 -0.32 -9.98 7.63
C PRO A 19 -1.77 -10.38 7.31
N THR A 20 -2.32 -11.33 8.07
CA THR A 20 -3.64 -11.93 7.77
C THR A 20 -4.79 -10.93 7.88
N ASP A 21 -4.73 -10.00 8.83
CA ASP A 21 -5.64 -8.87 8.98
C ASP A 21 -5.69 -7.99 7.72
N LEU A 22 -4.53 -7.67 7.13
CA LEU A 22 -4.47 -6.91 5.88
C LEU A 22 -5.02 -7.70 4.67
N LEU A 23 -4.81 -9.02 4.63
CA LEU A 23 -5.42 -9.87 3.60
C LEU A 23 -6.94 -9.90 3.71
N LEU A 24 -7.48 -9.90 4.93
CA LEU A 24 -8.93 -9.84 5.18
C LEU A 24 -9.51 -8.49 4.77
N GLU A 25 -8.79 -7.40 4.99
CA GLU A 25 -9.20 -6.07 4.52
C GLU A 25 -9.29 -6.02 2.98
N GLY A 26 -8.30 -6.59 2.30
CA GLY A 26 -8.30 -6.70 0.83
C GLY A 26 -9.36 -7.65 0.27
N ALA A 27 -10.00 -8.48 1.10
CA ALA A 27 -11.07 -9.39 0.71
C ALA A 27 -12.47 -8.77 0.85
N GLN A 28 -12.59 -7.55 1.37
CA GLN A 28 -13.86 -6.84 1.47
C GLN A 28 -14.36 -6.37 0.09
N GLU A 29 -15.64 -6.00 0.01
CA GLU A 29 -16.22 -5.45 -1.21
C GLU A 29 -15.56 -4.13 -1.60
N THR A 30 -15.35 -3.93 -2.90
CA THR A 30 -14.75 -2.69 -3.40
C THR A 30 -15.68 -1.51 -3.20
N ILE A 31 -15.14 -0.41 -2.68
CA ILE A 31 -15.85 0.87 -2.56
C ILE A 31 -15.55 1.81 -3.72
N HIS A 32 -16.48 2.72 -4.02
CA HIS A 32 -16.28 3.71 -5.07
C HIS A 32 -15.30 4.82 -4.63
N HIS A 33 -14.23 5.05 -5.41
CA HIS A 33 -13.11 5.94 -5.09
C HIS A 33 -13.44 7.43 -4.91
N ARG A 34 -14.65 7.88 -5.29
CA ARG A 34 -15.11 9.27 -5.07
C ARG A 34 -16.05 9.45 -3.88
N THR A 35 -16.24 8.40 -3.08
CA THR A 35 -17.12 8.47 -1.91
C THR A 35 -16.44 9.13 -0.72
N PRO A 36 -17.19 9.73 0.23
CA PRO A 36 -16.63 10.25 1.47
C PRO A 36 -15.86 9.19 2.28
N GLN A 37 -16.29 7.93 2.23
CA GLN A 37 -15.62 6.81 2.87
C GLN A 37 -14.21 6.59 2.31
N PHE A 38 -14.06 6.52 0.99
CA PHE A 38 -12.74 6.38 0.37
C PHE A 38 -11.85 7.59 0.65
N LYS A 39 -12.41 8.81 0.59
CA LYS A 39 -11.67 10.04 0.89
C LYS A 39 -11.05 9.98 2.29
N LYS A 40 -11.82 9.53 3.29
CA LYS A 40 -11.33 9.38 4.67
C LYS A 40 -10.16 8.38 4.75
N ILE A 41 -10.29 7.21 4.11
CA ILE A 41 -9.22 6.19 4.06
C ILE A 41 -7.95 6.76 3.42
N MET A 42 -8.09 7.52 2.33
CA MET A 42 -6.97 8.15 1.64
C MET A 42 -6.27 9.21 2.52
N GLU A 43 -7.04 10.02 3.25
CA GLU A 43 -6.49 11.02 4.19
C GLU A 43 -5.72 10.35 5.33
N GLU A 44 -6.28 9.28 5.92
CA GLU A 44 -5.60 8.49 6.96
C GLU A 44 -4.30 7.85 6.45
N ALA A 45 -4.31 7.31 5.22
CA ALA A 45 -3.12 6.74 4.60
C ALA A 45 -2.02 7.80 4.36
N ILE A 46 -2.40 9.01 3.95
CA ILE A 46 -1.45 10.12 3.76
C ILE A 46 -0.80 10.51 5.09
N GLU A 47 -1.59 10.71 6.14
CA GLU A 47 -1.06 11.10 7.46
C GLU A 47 -0.22 9.99 8.10
N GLY A 48 -0.62 8.73 7.94
CA GLY A 48 0.20 7.58 8.35
C GLY A 48 1.54 7.54 7.60
N THR A 49 1.54 7.82 6.30
CA THR A 49 2.78 7.86 5.50
C THR A 49 3.68 9.02 5.90
N LYS A 50 3.11 10.19 6.18
CA LYS A 50 3.86 11.34 6.73
C LYS A 50 4.53 11.00 8.05
N TYR A 51 3.85 10.27 8.92
CA TYR A 51 4.45 9.76 10.16
C TYR A 51 5.61 8.79 9.87
N VAL A 52 5.46 7.81 8.98
CA VAL A 52 6.54 6.88 8.63
C VAL A 52 7.76 7.60 8.05
N PHE A 53 7.54 8.60 7.19
CA PHE A 53 8.60 9.38 6.56
C PHE A 53 9.11 10.55 7.43
N GLN A 54 8.51 10.77 8.59
CA GLN A 54 8.82 11.88 9.51
C GLN A 54 8.82 13.24 8.79
N THR A 55 7.77 13.52 8.01
CA THR A 55 7.66 14.74 7.20
C THR A 55 6.32 15.45 7.41
N ASN A 56 6.33 16.77 7.25
CA ASN A 56 5.12 17.62 7.23
C ASN A 56 4.76 18.12 5.82
N LYS A 57 5.49 17.66 4.79
CA LYS A 57 5.26 18.06 3.40
C LYS A 57 4.11 17.28 2.78
N ASP A 58 3.55 17.83 1.71
CA ASP A 58 2.59 17.11 0.87
C ASP A 58 3.24 15.87 0.25
N LEU A 59 2.46 14.81 0.12
CA LEU A 59 2.88 13.53 -0.42
C LEU A 59 2.00 13.13 -1.59
N PHE A 60 2.59 12.43 -2.56
CA PHE A 60 1.86 11.76 -3.63
C PHE A 60 1.66 10.30 -3.28
N LEU A 61 0.41 9.84 -3.24
CA LEU A 61 0.08 8.42 -3.25
C LEU A 61 -0.02 7.96 -4.70
N LEU A 62 0.73 6.91 -5.05
CA LEU A 62 0.82 6.41 -6.41
C LEU A 62 0.14 5.06 -6.53
N ALA A 63 -0.75 4.92 -7.52
CA ALA A 63 -1.30 3.64 -7.94
C ALA A 63 -0.29 2.88 -8.83
N SER A 64 0.92 2.70 -8.33
CA SER A 64 2.03 2.03 -9.01
C SER A 64 2.93 1.31 -8.00
N SER A 65 3.91 0.55 -8.49
CA SER A 65 4.95 -0.05 -7.66
C SER A 65 6.14 0.90 -7.49
N GLY A 66 7.17 0.47 -6.77
CA GLY A 66 8.39 1.26 -6.55
C GLY A 66 9.04 1.77 -7.85
N THR A 67 8.99 1.01 -8.95
CA THR A 67 9.53 1.45 -10.24
C THR A 67 8.76 2.64 -10.80
N GLY A 68 7.43 2.67 -10.66
CA GLY A 68 6.62 3.81 -11.11
C GLY A 68 6.89 5.08 -10.28
N ALA A 69 7.18 4.93 -8.99
CA ALA A 69 7.61 6.05 -8.15
C ALA A 69 8.97 6.62 -8.59
N MET A 70 9.93 5.74 -8.93
CA MET A 70 11.22 6.15 -9.48
C MET A 70 11.04 6.89 -10.81
N GLU A 71 10.25 6.35 -11.73
CA GLU A 71 9.99 6.96 -13.03
C GLU A 71 9.36 8.35 -12.88
N MET A 72 8.32 8.48 -12.04
CA MET A 72 7.67 9.76 -11.75
C MET A 72 8.69 10.82 -11.29
N ALA A 73 9.61 10.47 -10.39
CA ALA A 73 10.62 11.40 -9.90
C ALA A 73 11.56 11.87 -11.02
N VAL A 74 12.04 10.95 -11.86
CA VAL A 74 12.97 11.28 -12.96
C VAL A 74 12.30 12.18 -13.99
N VAL A 75 11.15 11.79 -14.51
CA VAL A 75 10.50 12.51 -15.63
C VAL A 75 10.02 13.91 -15.24
N ASN A 76 9.69 14.15 -13.97
CA ASN A 76 9.18 15.45 -13.53
C ASN A 76 10.24 16.40 -12.97
N LEU A 77 11.41 15.89 -12.54
CA LEU A 77 12.43 16.73 -11.89
C LEU A 77 13.64 17.01 -12.77
N VAL A 78 13.99 16.09 -13.69
CA VAL A 78 15.31 16.13 -14.37
C VAL A 78 15.31 15.70 -15.84
N SER A 79 14.14 15.50 -16.47
CA SER A 79 14.04 15.14 -17.89
C SER A 79 14.01 16.33 -18.83
#